data_AF-A0AAN9BX42-F1
#
_entry.id   AF-A0AAN9BX42-F1
#
_cell.length_a   1.000
_cell.length_b   1.000
_cell.length_c   1.000
_cell.angle_alpha   90.00
_cell.angle_beta   90.00
_cell.angle_gamma   90.00
#
_symmetry.space_group_name_H-M   'P 1'
#
loop_
_entity.id
_entity.type
_entity.pdbx_description
1 polymer ?
#
loop_
_entity_poly.entity_id
_entity_poly.type
_entity_poly.pdbx_seq_one_letter_code
_entity_poly.pdbx_strand_id
1 'polypeptide(L)'
;MSPATCHVCSEWQCEHEVEWIMECPPESPYCANGYVNHADGSHELTRKCAFQSECDDLMLGATVNSTQCQNWQPESIYLDDFDCFYCCTTDHCNRHSKPDPSTWYTGH
;
A
#
# COMPACT_ATOMS: atom_id res chain seq x y z
N MET A 1 -12.22 -15.81 1.87
CA MET A 1 -10.76 -15.69 2.03
C MET A 1 -10.46 -15.65 3.51
N SER A 2 -9.34 -16.20 3.96
CA SER A 2 -8.85 -15.96 5.32
C SER A 2 -8.27 -14.55 5.42
N PRO A 3 -8.33 -13.87 6.57
CA PRO A 3 -7.66 -12.60 6.76
C PRO A 3 -6.15 -12.74 6.56
N ALA A 4 -5.52 -11.77 5.90
CA ALA A 4 -4.08 -11.75 5.70
C ALA A 4 -3.34 -11.32 6.97
N THR A 5 -2.09 -11.78 7.11
CA THR A 5 -1.13 -11.23 8.07
C THR A 5 -0.36 -10.09 7.41
N CYS A 6 -0.40 -8.88 7.98
CA CYS A 6 0.11 -7.68 7.32
C CYS A 6 1.14 -6.93 8.16
N HIS A 7 2.02 -6.19 7.48
CA HIS A 7 2.86 -5.17 8.09
C HIS A 7 2.01 -3.92 8.37
N VAL A 8 2.18 -3.31 9.53
CA VAL A 8 1.41 -2.14 9.96
C VAL A 8 2.35 -1.09 10.55
N CYS A 9 2.27 0.13 10.02
CA CYS A 9 2.96 1.31 10.54
C CYS A 9 2.28 2.58 10.00
N SER A 10 2.31 3.65 10.79
CA SER A 10 1.99 5.02 10.35
C SER A 10 3.24 5.69 9.80
N GLU A 11 3.07 6.84 9.14
CA GLU A 11 4.12 7.59 8.43
C GLU A 11 5.46 7.62 9.18
N TRP A 12 5.48 8.23 10.37
CA TRP A 12 6.68 8.35 11.20
C TRP A 12 7.27 6.99 11.57
N GLN A 13 6.42 5.99 11.81
CA GLN A 13 6.85 4.66 12.20
C GLN A 13 7.51 3.94 11.01
N CYS A 14 6.90 4.00 9.82
CA CYS A 14 7.47 3.40 8.62
C CYS A 14 8.81 4.05 8.23
N GLU A 15 8.94 5.38 8.39
CA GLU A 15 10.19 6.12 8.15
C GLU A 15 11.33 5.68 9.08
N HIS A 16 10.99 5.32 10.33
CA HIS A 16 11.97 4.90 11.34
C HIS A 16 12.08 3.37 11.48
N GLU A 17 11.61 2.62 10.48
CA GLU A 17 11.62 1.15 10.44
C GLU A 17 10.93 0.49 11.65
N VAL A 18 9.96 1.19 12.24
CA VAL A 18 9.10 0.68 13.31
C VAL A 18 7.82 0.15 12.69
N GLU A 19 7.66 -1.16 12.67
CA GLU A 19 6.46 -1.81 12.17
C GLU A 19 6.01 -2.98 13.04
N TRP A 20 4.71 -3.27 13.00
CA TRP A 20 4.12 -4.46 13.59
C TRP A 20 3.68 -5.43 12.52
N ILE A 21 3.71 -6.70 12.86
CA ILE A 21 3.11 -7.77 12.08
C ILE A 21 1.88 -8.21 12.84
N MET A 22 0.71 -8.15 12.20
CA MET A 22 -0.53 -8.59 12.82
C MET A 22 -1.44 -9.31 11.83
N GLU A 23 -2.21 -10.27 12.35
CA GLU A 23 -3.34 -10.85 11.63
C GLU A 23 -4.43 -9.79 11.51
N CYS A 24 -4.90 -9.55 10.30
CA CYS A 24 -5.95 -8.57 10.06
C CYS A 24 -7.30 -9.08 10.54
N PRO A 25 -8.18 -8.18 11.00
CA PRO A 25 -9.51 -8.58 11.40
C PRO A 25 -10.38 -8.89 10.16
N PRO A 26 -11.46 -9.67 10.31
CA PRO A 26 -12.28 -10.13 9.18
C PRO A 26 -12.91 -9.01 8.34
N GLU A 27 -13.18 -7.85 8.94
CA GLU A 27 -13.72 -6.67 8.27
C GLU A 27 -12.71 -5.97 7.36
N SER A 28 -11.41 -6.11 7.62
CA SER A 28 -10.33 -5.51 6.84
C SER A 28 -9.31 -6.57 6.45
N PRO A 29 -9.69 -7.59 5.65
CA PRO A 29 -8.91 -8.81 5.49
C PRO A 29 -7.69 -8.66 4.57
N TYR A 30 -7.45 -7.48 4.01
CA TYR A 30 -6.40 -7.20 3.03
C TYR A 30 -5.25 -6.41 3.65
N CYS A 31 -4.05 -6.55 3.12
CA CYS A 31 -2.96 -5.63 3.43
C CYS A 31 -2.98 -4.45 2.48
N ALA A 32 -2.57 -3.27 2.96
CA ALA A 32 -2.41 -2.10 2.11
C ALA A 32 -1.14 -1.30 2.42
N ASN A 33 -0.68 -0.60 1.38
CA ASN A 33 0.32 0.46 1.45
C ASN A 33 -0.24 1.75 0.86
N GLY A 34 -0.17 2.83 1.62
CA GLY A 34 -0.33 4.19 1.10
C GLY A 34 1.03 4.82 0.89
N TYR A 35 1.30 5.32 -0.30
CA TYR A 35 2.55 5.98 -0.66
C TYR A 35 2.26 7.35 -1.26
N VAL A 36 2.74 8.40 -0.61
CA VAL A 36 2.63 9.77 -1.09
C VAL A 36 4.03 10.26 -1.44
N ASN A 37 4.22 10.74 -2.66
CA ASN A 37 5.43 11.45 -3.07
C ASN A 37 5.10 12.93 -3.25
N HIS A 38 5.95 13.79 -2.70
CA HIS A 38 5.84 15.24 -2.80
C HIS A 38 6.79 15.78 -3.88
N ALA A 39 6.45 16.92 -4.48
CA ALA A 39 7.26 17.56 -5.51
C ALA A 39 8.69 17.95 -5.08
N ASP A 40 8.99 17.99 -3.78
CA ASP A 40 10.33 18.22 -3.24
C ASP A 40 11.18 16.93 -3.13
N GLY A 41 10.61 15.78 -3.50
CA GLY A 41 11.25 14.46 -3.44
C GLY A 41 11.15 13.77 -2.07
N SER A 42 10.52 14.40 -1.08
CA SER A 42 10.13 13.72 0.15
C SER A 42 8.94 12.78 -0.12
N HIS A 43 8.79 11.76 0.73
CA HIS A 43 7.71 10.81 0.60
C HIS A 43 7.24 10.30 1.96
N GLU A 44 6.02 9.79 1.98
CA GLU A 44 5.38 9.19 3.14
C GLU A 44 4.95 7.77 2.78
N LEU A 45 5.12 6.85 3.74
CA LEU A 45 4.66 5.47 3.61
C LEU A 45 3.78 5.14 4.81
N THR A 46 2.63 4.56 4.55
CA THR A 46 1.77 3.95 5.57
C THR A 46 1.50 2.51 5.21
N ARG A 47 1.37 1.64 6.22
CA ARG A 47 1.00 0.24 6.06
C ARG A 47 -0.12 -0.11 7.01
N LYS A 48 -1.17 -0.79 6.53
CA LYS A 48 -2.32 -1.15 7.36
C LYS A 48 -3.06 -2.39 6.84
N CYS A 49 -3.91 -2.93 7.69
CA CYS A 49 -5.05 -3.72 7.23
C CYS A 49 -6.07 -2.81 6.56
N ALA A 50 -6.69 -3.26 5.47
CA ALA A 50 -7.59 -2.46 4.64
C ALA A 50 -8.94 -3.13 4.40
N PHE A 51 -9.98 -2.30 4.37
CA PHE A 51 -11.34 -2.72 4.02
C PHE A 51 -11.46 -2.97 2.52
N GLN A 52 -12.40 -3.85 2.13
CA GLN A 52 -12.70 -4.07 0.71
C GLN A 52 -13.03 -2.76 -0.01
N SER A 53 -13.85 -1.89 0.61
CA SER A 53 -14.23 -0.60 0.03
C SER A 53 -13.03 0.32 -0.22
N GLU A 54 -12.03 0.32 0.66
CA GLU A 54 -10.80 1.11 0.43
C GLU A 54 -10.03 0.60 -0.78
N CYS A 55 -9.94 -0.73 -0.94
CA CYS A 55 -9.27 -1.34 -2.08
C CYS A 55 -10.04 -1.09 -3.39
N ASP A 56 -11.37 -1.18 -3.36
CA ASP A 56 -12.21 -0.87 -4.52
C ASP A 56 -12.06 0.62 -4.92
N ASP A 57 -12.16 1.54 -3.96
CA ASP A 57 -12.17 2.98 -4.25
C ASP A 57 -10.78 3.52 -4.59
N LEU A 58 -9.76 3.21 -3.78
CA LEU A 58 -8.43 3.84 -3.88
C LEU A 58 -7.48 3.06 -4.79
N MET A 59 -7.53 1.71 -4.74
CA MET A 59 -6.68 0.91 -5.62
C MET A 59 -7.30 0.81 -7.02
N LEU A 60 -8.49 0.23 -7.14
CA LEU A 60 -9.12 -0.01 -8.44
C LEU A 60 -9.66 1.28 -9.08
N GLY A 61 -10.15 2.21 -8.27
CA GLY A 61 -10.65 3.50 -8.75
C GLY A 61 -9.55 4.47 -9.19
N ALA A 62 -8.40 4.50 -8.50
CA ALA A 62 -7.35 5.51 -8.75
C ALA A 62 -5.97 4.91 -9.08
N THR A 63 -5.41 4.10 -8.18
CA THR A 63 -3.99 3.66 -8.25
C THR A 63 -3.68 2.83 -9.50
N VAL A 64 -4.57 1.92 -9.89
CA VAL A 64 -4.34 1.09 -11.09
C VAL A 64 -4.39 1.89 -12.39
N ASN A 65 -5.09 3.03 -12.39
CA ASN A 65 -5.26 3.91 -13.53
C ASN A 65 -4.18 5.02 -13.60
N SER A 66 -3.44 5.24 -12.51
CA SER A 66 -2.38 6.25 -12.42
C SER A 66 -1.09 5.76 -13.08
N THR A 67 -0.62 6.48 -14.10
CA THR A 67 0.64 6.15 -14.79
C THR A 67 1.84 6.24 -13.83
N GLN A 68 1.83 7.22 -12.91
CA GLN A 68 2.83 7.36 -11.87
C GLN A 68 2.85 6.10 -10.98
N CYS A 69 1.69 5.68 -10.48
CA CYS A 69 1.59 4.49 -9.63
C CYS A 69 2.01 3.19 -10.33
N GLN A 70 1.77 3.09 -11.64
CA GLN A 70 2.23 1.92 -12.40
C GLN A 70 3.75 1.90 -12.60
N ASN A 71 4.38 3.06 -12.78
CA ASN A 71 5.78 3.13 -13.25
C ASN A 71 6.80 3.57 -12.22
N TRP A 72 6.39 4.16 -11.09
CA TRP A 72 7.35 4.59 -10.08
C TRP A 72 8.09 3.40 -9.46
N GLN A 73 9.34 3.66 -9.08
CA GLN A 73 10.27 2.70 -8.50
C GLN A 73 10.72 3.20 -7.12
N PRO A 74 10.68 2.36 -6.07
CA PRO A 74 11.03 2.77 -4.70
C PRO A 74 12.42 3.39 -4.51
N GLU A 75 13.37 3.06 -5.40
CA GLU A 75 14.77 3.50 -5.32
C GLU A 75 15.03 4.81 -6.08
N SER A 76 14.02 5.37 -6.73
CA SER A 76 14.14 6.59 -7.54
C SER A 76 13.55 7.80 -6.83
N ILE A 77 14.19 8.96 -7.00
CA ILE A 77 13.65 10.25 -6.53
C ILE A 77 12.76 10.82 -7.63
N TYR A 78 11.53 11.20 -7.27
CA TYR A 78 10.57 11.84 -8.15
C TYR A 78 10.27 13.25 -7.64
N LEU A 79 10.28 14.23 -8.55
CA LEU A 79 10.00 15.65 -8.25
C LEU A 79 8.62 16.03 -8.80
N ASP A 80 7.60 15.23 -8.45
CA ASP A 80 6.20 15.42 -8.85
C ASP A 80 5.28 14.89 -7.74
N ASP A 81 4.08 15.46 -7.62
CA ASP A 81 3.11 15.05 -6.60
C ASP A 81 2.30 13.85 -7.09
N PHE A 82 2.34 12.74 -6.34
CA PHE A 82 1.45 11.61 -6.60
C PHE A 82 1.17 10.80 -5.34
N ASP A 83 -0.01 10.18 -5.30
CA ASP A 83 -0.44 9.29 -4.23
C ASP A 83 -0.86 7.94 -4.84
N CYS A 84 -0.41 6.86 -4.22
CA CYS A 84 -0.69 5.50 -4.60
C CYS A 84 -1.16 4.70 -3.38
N PHE A 85 -2.26 3.99 -3.57
CA PHE A 85 -2.82 3.07 -2.58
C PHE A 85 -2.89 1.65 -3.15
N TYR A 86 -2.00 0.78 -2.67
CA TYR A 86 -1.95 -0.61 -3.10
C TYR A 86 -2.58 -1.51 -2.05
N CYS A 87 -3.54 -2.34 -2.48
CA CYS A 87 -4.02 -3.47 -1.70
C CYS A 87 -3.47 -4.80 -2.23
N CYS A 88 -3.24 -5.74 -1.34
CA CYS A 88 -2.80 -7.09 -1.69
C CYS A 88 -3.39 -8.13 -0.72
N THR A 89 -3.41 -9.39 -1.16
CA THR A 89 -4.28 -10.44 -0.59
C THR A 89 -3.55 -11.59 0.09
N THR A 90 -2.21 -11.65 0.03
CA THR A 90 -1.41 -12.71 0.65
C THR A 90 -0.72 -12.24 1.91
N ASP A 91 -0.32 -13.17 2.77
CA ASP A 91 0.46 -12.82 3.97
C ASP A 91 1.74 -12.06 3.60
N HIS A 92 2.03 -11.01 4.37
CA HIS A 92 3.20 -10.14 4.25
C HIS A 92 3.38 -9.46 2.89
N CYS A 93 2.34 -9.43 2.04
CA CYS A 93 2.46 -8.88 0.68
C CYS A 93 2.84 -7.39 0.65
N ASN A 94 2.53 -6.66 1.73
CA ASN A 94 2.77 -5.23 1.84
C ASN A 94 4.14 -4.87 2.46
N ARG A 95 5.06 -5.83 2.57
CA ARG A 95 6.43 -5.62 3.08
C ARG A 95 7.24 -4.59 2.29
N HIS A 96 6.99 -4.45 0.99
CA HIS A 96 7.61 -3.45 0.12
C HIS A 96 6.62 -2.33 -0.15
N SER A 97 7.07 -1.07 -0.24
CA SER A 97 6.20 0.10 -0.47
C SER A 97 5.25 -0.10 -1.67
N LYS A 98 5.74 -0.74 -2.73
CA LYS A 98 4.95 -1.29 -3.83
C LYS A 98 4.90 -2.82 -3.73
N PRO A 99 3.73 -3.42 -3.42
CA PRO A 99 3.56 -4.88 -3.37
C PRO A 99 3.81 -5.55 -4.73
N ASP A 100 4.17 -6.84 -4.70
CA ASP A 100 4.30 -7.65 -5.91
C ASP A 100 2.96 -7.69 -6.67
N PRO A 101 2.91 -7.35 -7.98
CA PRO A 101 1.69 -7.36 -8.78
C PRO A 101 0.90 -8.68 -8.76
N SER A 102 1.55 -9.83 -8.55
CA SER A 102 0.89 -11.12 -8.44
C SER A 102 0.03 -11.27 -7.18
N THR A 103 0.25 -10.43 -6.17
CA THR A 103 -0.48 -10.42 -4.89
C THR A 103 -1.59 -9.37 -4.84
N TRP A 104 -1.67 -8.51 -5.87
CA TRP A 104 -2.58 -7.37 -5.91
C TRP A 104 -4.04 -7.80 -5.75
N TYR A 105 -4.78 -7.00 -5.02
CA TYR A 105 -6.23 -7.09 -4.98
C TYR A 105 -6.80 -6.80 -6.38
N THR A 106 -7.72 -7.64 -6.86
CA THR A 106 -8.27 -7.57 -8.23
C THR A 106 -9.79 -7.41 -8.27
N GLY A 107 -10.42 -7.08 -7.14
CA GLY A 107 -11.87 -7.03 -7.01
C GLY A 107 -12.48 -8.40 -6.69
N HIS A 108 -13.69 -8.36 -6.13
CA HIS A 108 -14.53 -9.55 -5.89
C HIS A 108 -15.83 -9.50 -6.69
#